data_AF-A0A933QGI4-F1
#
_entry.id   AF-A0A933QGI4-F1
#
_cell.length_a   1.000
_cell.length_b   1.000
_cell.length_c   1.000
_cell.angle_alpha   90.00
_cell.angle_beta   90.00
_cell.angle_gamma   90.00
#
_symmetry.space_group_name_H-M   'P 1'
#
loop_
_entity.id
_entity.type
_entity.pdbx_description
1 polymer ?
#
loop_
_entity_poly.entity_id
_entity_poly.type
_entity_poly.pdbx_seq_one_letter_code
_entity_poly.pdbx_strand_id
1 'polypeptide(L)'
;MSTALPARLPAIDAVKAIASQLIVLHHLAFYGPMTDVVYPSAEVVVRWFRDFALLAVPAFLVIGGFFAARSLLARLADFDLRRVPSLLWGRYTRLMRPYAVAMACAVACAWLARSMVPHVDTPATPTLLQVVAHLFLLQDVLELDALSAGVWYVAIDFQLFVMLVLLVAATAPLRRMRPVDPAAPVLLACGLLIVMSLTWINRNPDLEIWAPYFFGAYGLGILAERLSTRPHRGLALALIAALTILALVIEWRGRVLVAGLTAVLLILSRGGRIAPAWADSPLVSFLGRISYSLFLIHYPVCLVVGAVVARLWPGNPALNAFGMLVAWLTSIAAAALLYRWAEQPAGAMRSGSLATRA
;
A
#
# COMPACT_ATOMS: atom_id res chain seq x y z
N MET A 1 10.00 -6.23 -33.24
CA MET A 1 8.80 -6.62 -32.47
C MET A 1 8.61 -5.60 -31.36
N SER A 2 7.56 -4.77 -31.48
CA SER A 2 7.24 -3.72 -30.51
C SER A 2 6.97 -4.36 -29.15
N THR A 3 7.85 -4.11 -28.18
CA THR A 3 7.56 -4.37 -26.76
C THR A 3 6.45 -3.40 -26.38
N ALA A 4 5.20 -3.84 -26.53
CA ALA A 4 4.04 -3.09 -26.06
C ALA A 4 4.31 -2.70 -24.59
N LEU A 5 4.41 -1.40 -24.33
CA LEU A 5 4.40 -0.88 -22.97
C LEU A 5 3.21 -1.53 -22.25
N PRO A 6 3.38 -2.07 -21.03
CA PRO A 6 2.28 -2.73 -20.33
C PRO A 6 1.11 -1.77 -20.28
N ALA A 7 -0.04 -2.19 -20.82
CA ALA A 7 -1.23 -1.35 -20.96
C ALA A 7 -1.55 -0.71 -19.60
N ARG A 8 -1.41 0.61 -19.54
CA ARG A 8 -1.77 1.42 -18.37
C ARG A 8 -3.22 1.13 -18.01
N LEU A 9 -3.51 0.97 -16.71
CA LEU A 9 -4.87 0.79 -16.21
C LEU A 9 -5.30 2.07 -15.48
N PRO A 10 -6.05 2.97 -16.12
CA PRO A 10 -6.38 4.29 -15.57
C PRO A 10 -7.15 4.19 -14.24
N ALA A 11 -8.00 3.17 -14.11
CA ALA A 11 -8.71 2.87 -12.87
C ALA A 11 -7.77 2.59 -11.68
N ILE A 12 -6.63 1.91 -11.91
CA ILE A 12 -5.64 1.68 -10.85
C ILE A 12 -5.01 3.00 -10.43
N ASP A 13 -4.62 3.84 -11.38
CA ASP A 13 -4.03 5.14 -11.07
C ASP A 13 -5.02 6.03 -10.31
N ALA A 14 -6.29 6.02 -10.70
CA ALA A 14 -7.37 6.73 -10.00
C ALA A 14 -7.54 6.26 -8.56
N VAL A 15 -7.62 4.95 -8.33
CA VAL A 15 -7.72 4.38 -6.98
C VAL A 15 -6.49 4.77 -6.14
N LYS A 16 -5.28 4.62 -6.68
CA LYS A 16 -4.04 5.00 -5.98
C LYS A 16 -3.98 6.49 -5.66
N ALA A 17 -4.39 7.34 -6.61
CA ALA A 17 -4.42 8.79 -6.45
C ALA A 17 -5.36 9.17 -5.30
N ILE A 18 -6.61 8.71 -5.33
CA ILE A 18 -7.60 9.00 -4.29
C ILE A 18 -7.17 8.41 -2.94
N ALA A 19 -6.80 7.13 -2.92
CA ALA A 19 -6.47 6.43 -1.67
C ALA A 19 -5.26 7.06 -0.97
N SER A 20 -4.23 7.48 -1.73
CA SER A 20 -3.08 8.16 -1.14
C SER A 20 -3.45 9.52 -0.55
N GLN A 21 -4.32 10.31 -1.20
CA GLN A 21 -4.75 11.60 -0.64
C GLN A 21 -5.56 11.39 0.65
N LEU A 22 -6.48 10.42 0.66
CA LEU A 22 -7.26 10.07 1.85
C LEU A 22 -6.37 9.67 3.02
N ILE A 23 -5.30 8.91 2.78
CA ILE A 23 -4.35 8.53 3.82
C ILE A 23 -3.61 9.76 4.37
N VAL A 24 -3.14 10.68 3.52
CA VAL A 24 -2.45 11.90 4.01
C VAL A 24 -3.41 12.76 4.84
N LEU A 25 -4.64 12.93 4.37
CA LEU A 25 -5.67 13.70 5.08
C LEU A 25 -6.09 13.03 6.39
N HIS A 26 -6.14 11.70 6.44
CA HIS A 26 -6.32 10.94 7.68
C HIS A 26 -5.23 11.26 8.70
N HIS A 27 -3.96 11.22 8.30
CA HIS A 27 -2.85 11.49 9.22
C HIS A 27 -2.83 12.95 9.69
N LEU A 28 -3.18 13.90 8.81
CA LEU A 28 -3.36 15.30 9.22
C LEU A 28 -4.52 15.49 10.19
N ALA A 29 -5.61 14.74 10.03
CA ALA A 29 -6.77 14.80 10.92
C ALA A 29 -6.54 14.06 12.25
N PHE A 30 -5.63 13.09 12.28
CA PHE A 30 -5.37 12.24 13.43
C PHE A 30 -4.19 12.73 14.29
N TYR A 31 -3.10 13.21 13.67
CA TYR A 31 -1.87 13.56 14.37
C TYR A 31 -1.54 15.05 14.33
N GLY A 32 -0.94 15.53 15.41
CA GLY A 32 -0.20 16.77 15.48
C GLY A 32 -1.02 17.99 15.91
N PRO A 33 -0.33 19.05 16.35
CA PRO A 33 -0.93 20.19 17.04
C PRO A 33 -1.93 20.98 16.19
N MET A 34 -1.82 20.91 14.86
CA MET A 34 -2.75 21.62 13.98
C MET A 34 -4.17 21.05 14.07
N THR A 35 -4.32 19.73 14.18
CA THR A 35 -5.64 19.10 14.24
C THR A 35 -6.34 19.45 15.56
N ASP A 36 -5.60 19.51 16.67
CA ASP A 36 -6.14 19.84 17.99
C ASP A 36 -6.79 21.23 18.02
N VAL A 37 -6.19 22.19 17.31
CA VAL A 37 -6.69 23.57 17.21
C VAL A 37 -7.86 23.67 16.22
N VAL A 38 -7.84 22.90 15.13
CA VAL A 38 -8.87 22.94 14.07
C VAL A 38 -10.12 22.16 14.46
N TYR A 39 -9.97 21.06 15.20
CA TYR A 39 -11.04 20.12 15.52
C TYR A 39 -12.28 20.78 16.15
N PRO A 40 -12.19 21.68 17.13
CA PRO A 40 -13.37 22.34 17.71
C PRO A 40 -14.17 23.17 16.70
N SER A 41 -13.52 23.69 15.65
CA SER A 41 -14.14 24.55 14.64
C SER A 41 -14.61 23.79 13.39
N ALA A 42 -14.13 22.56 13.17
CA ALA A 42 -14.39 21.78 11.97
C ALA A 42 -14.64 20.29 12.29
N GLU A 43 -15.26 20.00 13.43
CA GLU A 43 -15.43 18.66 14.02
C GLU A 43 -15.91 17.62 13.01
N VAL A 44 -16.99 17.91 12.28
CA VAL A 44 -17.61 16.98 11.34
C VAL A 44 -16.62 16.55 10.26
N VAL A 45 -15.85 17.50 9.72
CA VAL A 45 -14.90 17.24 8.64
C VAL A 45 -13.67 16.49 9.15
N VAL A 46 -13.08 16.96 10.26
CA VAL A 46 -11.88 16.33 10.84
C VAL A 46 -12.19 14.91 11.31
N ARG A 47 -13.32 14.71 12.00
CA ARG A 47 -13.76 13.38 12.43
C ARG A 47 -13.97 12.44 11.24
N TRP A 48 -14.54 12.93 10.14
CA TRP A 48 -14.75 12.08 8.96
C TRP A 48 -13.43 11.56 8.38
N PHE A 49 -12.42 12.43 8.22
CA PHE A 49 -11.10 12.01 7.74
C PHE A 49 -10.40 11.10 8.76
N ARG A 50 -10.54 11.39 10.04
CA ARG A 50 -9.97 10.57 11.11
C ARG A 50 -10.55 9.15 11.10
N ASP A 51 -11.87 9.01 11.00
CA ASP A 51 -12.53 7.72 11.22
C ASP A 51 -12.66 6.89 9.92
N PHE A 52 -12.83 7.54 8.76
CA PHE A 52 -13.15 6.83 7.50
C PHE A 52 -12.02 6.81 6.47
N ALA A 53 -11.15 7.82 6.41
CA ALA A 53 -10.18 7.91 5.31
C ALA A 53 -9.07 6.83 5.37
N LEU A 54 -8.79 6.28 6.56
CA LEU A 54 -7.91 5.11 6.74
C LEU A 54 -8.45 3.83 6.06
N LEU A 55 -9.75 3.75 5.78
CA LEU A 55 -10.36 2.65 5.03
C LEU A 55 -9.86 2.55 3.59
N ALA A 56 -9.06 3.51 3.11
CA ALA A 56 -8.42 3.47 1.80
C ALA A 56 -7.23 2.49 1.71
N VAL A 57 -6.60 2.11 2.83
CA VAL A 57 -5.40 1.23 2.83
C VAL A 57 -5.62 -0.12 2.13
N PRO A 58 -6.74 -0.84 2.33
CA PRO A 58 -7.03 -2.11 1.65
C PRO A 58 -7.03 -2.02 0.12
N ALA A 59 -7.31 -0.84 -0.46
CA ALA A 59 -7.23 -0.67 -1.90
C ALA A 59 -5.80 -0.90 -2.43
N PHE A 60 -4.79 -0.45 -1.69
CA PHE A 60 -3.39 -0.72 -2.03
C PHE A 60 -3.02 -2.20 -1.88
N LEU A 61 -3.56 -2.89 -0.87
CA LEU A 61 -3.35 -4.34 -0.70
C LEU A 61 -3.91 -5.13 -1.89
N VAL A 62 -5.15 -4.82 -2.31
CA VAL A 62 -5.79 -5.44 -3.48
C VAL A 62 -4.97 -5.18 -4.75
N ILE A 63 -4.55 -3.92 -4.98
CA ILE A 63 -3.71 -3.57 -6.13
C ILE A 63 -2.35 -4.28 -6.08
N GLY A 64 -1.75 -4.38 -4.89
CA GLY A 64 -0.50 -5.10 -4.65
C GLY A 64 -0.61 -6.57 -5.06
N GLY A 65 -1.66 -7.25 -4.59
CA GLY A 65 -1.93 -8.64 -4.94
C GLY A 65 -2.23 -8.84 -6.42
N PHE A 66 -2.96 -7.90 -7.03
CA PHE A 66 -3.24 -7.89 -8.47
C PHE A 66 -1.95 -7.80 -9.30
N PHE A 67 -1.03 -6.87 -8.99
CA PHE A 67 0.23 -6.79 -9.72
C PHE A 67 1.19 -7.94 -9.41
N ALA A 68 1.21 -8.42 -8.16
CA ALA A 68 2.02 -9.57 -7.79
C ALA A 68 1.58 -10.81 -8.57
N ALA A 69 0.28 -11.08 -8.63
CA ALA A 69 -0.29 -12.14 -9.46
C ALA A 69 0.08 -11.98 -10.93
N ARG A 70 -0.11 -10.78 -11.51
CA ARG A 70 0.26 -10.51 -12.90
C ARG A 70 1.72 -10.82 -13.20
N SER A 71 2.63 -10.46 -12.30
CA SER A 71 4.07 -10.65 -12.51
C SER A 71 4.53 -12.09 -12.26
N LEU A 72 4.03 -12.75 -11.22
CA LEU A 72 4.46 -14.09 -10.82
C LEU A 72 3.70 -15.18 -11.57
N LEU A 73 2.37 -15.06 -11.68
CA LEU A 73 1.53 -16.10 -12.30
C LEU A 73 1.79 -16.21 -13.81
N ALA A 74 2.10 -15.10 -14.47
CA ALA A 74 2.46 -15.11 -15.90
C ALA A 74 3.75 -15.88 -16.22
N ARG A 75 4.64 -16.05 -15.23
CA ARG A 75 5.94 -16.73 -15.39
C ARG A 75 5.99 -18.06 -14.65
N LEU A 76 4.83 -18.63 -14.32
CA LEU A 76 4.76 -19.89 -13.58
C LEU A 76 5.45 -21.03 -14.29
N ALA A 77 5.25 -21.19 -15.61
CA ALA A 77 5.83 -22.29 -16.37
C ALA A 77 7.35 -22.39 -16.19
N ASP A 78 8.03 -21.25 -16.11
CA ASP A 78 9.50 -21.13 -15.97
C ASP A 78 9.94 -20.89 -14.51
N PHE A 79 9.06 -21.16 -13.54
CA PHE A 79 9.35 -20.93 -12.14
C PHE A 79 10.31 -21.98 -11.58
N ASP A 80 11.47 -21.52 -11.14
CA ASP A 80 12.51 -22.32 -10.49
C ASP A 80 12.67 -21.87 -9.03
N LEU A 81 12.68 -22.82 -8.09
CA LEU A 81 12.92 -22.59 -6.67
C LEU A 81 14.24 -21.85 -6.41
N ARG A 82 15.27 -22.07 -7.24
CA ARG A 82 16.55 -21.37 -7.15
C ARG A 82 16.42 -19.86 -7.37
N ARG A 83 15.35 -19.41 -8.03
CA ARG A 83 15.09 -17.97 -8.27
C ARG A 83 14.39 -17.29 -7.10
N VAL A 84 13.86 -18.03 -6.11
CA VAL A 84 13.14 -17.45 -4.95
C VAL A 84 13.94 -16.34 -4.24
N PRO A 85 15.21 -16.54 -3.84
CA PRO A 85 15.98 -15.47 -3.19
C PRO A 85 16.09 -14.21 -4.06
N SER A 86 16.29 -14.38 -5.38
CA SER A 86 16.42 -13.25 -6.32
C SER A 86 15.12 -12.45 -6.51
N LEU A 87 13.97 -13.12 -6.41
CA LEU A 87 12.64 -12.51 -6.45
C LEU A 87 12.38 -11.70 -5.17
N LEU A 88 12.65 -12.29 -4.00
CA LEU A 88 12.47 -11.65 -2.71
C LEU A 88 13.40 -10.44 -2.55
N TRP A 89 14.70 -10.62 -2.84
CA TRP A 89 15.68 -9.52 -2.83
C TRP A 89 15.28 -8.39 -3.78
N GLY A 90 14.71 -8.75 -4.93
CA GLY A 90 14.16 -7.80 -5.90
C GLY A 90 13.01 -6.97 -5.38
N ARG A 91 12.07 -7.59 -4.66
CA ARG A 91 10.96 -6.87 -4.04
C ARG A 91 11.47 -5.99 -2.91
N TYR A 92 12.30 -6.54 -2.03
CA TYR A 92 12.91 -5.85 -0.90
C TYR A 92 13.64 -4.58 -1.35
N THR A 93 14.63 -4.70 -2.25
CA THR A 93 15.42 -3.54 -2.71
C THR A 93 14.59 -2.44 -3.38
N ARG A 94 13.49 -2.81 -4.07
CA ARG A 94 12.59 -1.82 -4.68
C ARG A 94 11.80 -1.04 -3.64
N LEU A 95 11.31 -1.72 -2.60
CA LEU A 95 10.61 -1.07 -1.49
C LEU A 95 11.59 -0.24 -0.65
N MET A 96 12.74 -0.82 -0.30
CA MET A 96 13.64 -0.24 0.68
C MET A 96 14.37 1.01 0.23
N ARG A 97 14.62 1.19 -1.07
CA ARG A 97 15.33 2.38 -1.58
C ARG A 97 14.61 3.70 -1.24
N PRO A 98 13.36 3.94 -1.68
CA PRO A 98 12.62 5.13 -1.27
C PRO A 98 12.28 5.12 0.22
N TYR A 99 12.02 3.95 0.81
CA TYR A 99 11.74 3.83 2.25
C TYR A 99 12.90 4.32 3.12
N ALA A 100 14.15 3.92 2.83
CA ALA A 100 15.32 4.32 3.62
C ALA A 100 15.57 5.83 3.55
N VAL A 101 15.36 6.44 2.38
CA VAL A 101 15.44 7.90 2.21
C VAL A 101 14.34 8.58 3.03
N ALA A 102 13.09 8.12 2.92
CA ALA A 102 11.97 8.66 3.68
C ALA A 102 12.17 8.49 5.20
N MET A 103 12.76 7.38 5.64
CA MET A 103 13.09 7.12 7.03
C MET A 103 14.15 8.09 7.56
N ALA A 104 15.21 8.33 6.79
CA ALA A 104 16.21 9.34 7.14
C ALA A 104 15.59 10.74 7.24
N CYS A 105 14.69 11.08 6.31
CA CYS A 105 13.90 12.31 6.39
C CYS A 105 13.01 12.34 7.63
N ALA A 106 12.31 11.25 7.97
CA ALA A 106 11.47 11.15 9.16
C ALA A 106 12.26 11.43 10.45
N VAL A 107 13.44 10.82 10.60
CA VAL A 107 14.31 11.05 11.77
C VAL A 107 14.79 12.49 11.84
N ALA A 108 15.23 13.08 10.72
CA ALA A 108 15.71 14.46 10.67
C ALA A 108 14.58 15.48 10.93
N CYS A 109 13.42 15.27 10.30
CA CYS A 109 12.22 16.10 10.48
C CYS A 109 11.68 16.01 11.90
N ALA A 110 11.68 14.82 12.51
CA ALA A 110 11.27 14.65 13.90
C ALA A 110 12.24 15.38 14.84
N TRP A 111 13.56 15.28 14.62
CA TRP A 111 14.54 16.06 15.39
C TRP A 111 14.29 17.57 15.29
N LEU A 112 14.06 18.09 14.08
CA LEU A 112 13.74 19.50 13.87
C LEU A 112 12.43 19.89 14.56
N ALA A 113 11.37 19.12 14.38
CA ALA A 113 10.07 19.37 14.98
C ALA A 113 10.14 19.42 16.52
N ARG A 114 10.83 18.44 17.15
CA ARG A 114 11.05 18.43 18.62
C ARG A 114 11.77 19.67 19.11
N SER A 115 12.72 20.19 18.34
CA SER A 115 13.46 21.42 18.71
C SER A 115 12.60 22.69 18.64
N MET A 116 11.50 22.66 17.88
CA MET A 116 10.58 23.79 17.72
C MET A 116 9.43 23.75 18.72
N VAL A 117 8.73 22.61 18.79
CA VAL A 117 7.56 22.39 19.64
C VAL A 117 7.54 20.93 20.09
N PRO A 118 7.77 20.63 21.39
CA PRO A 118 7.56 19.30 21.93
C PRO A 118 6.09 18.90 21.79
N HIS A 119 5.82 17.74 21.19
CA HIS A 119 4.47 17.20 21.03
C HIS A 119 4.49 15.68 21.17
N VAL A 120 3.44 15.09 21.77
CA VAL A 120 3.35 13.64 22.02
C VAL A 120 3.44 12.81 20.74
N ASP A 121 2.90 13.34 19.63
CA ASP A 121 2.93 12.68 18.32
C ASP A 121 4.28 12.78 17.59
N THR A 122 5.27 13.49 18.15
CA THR A 122 6.60 13.57 17.53
C THR A 122 7.45 12.40 18.01
N PRO A 123 7.96 11.53 17.12
CA PRO A 123 8.74 10.36 17.52
C PRO A 123 9.96 10.77 18.34
N ALA A 124 10.39 9.92 19.27
CA ALA A 124 11.61 10.13 20.03
C ALA A 124 12.88 10.01 19.14
N THR A 125 14.05 10.33 19.70
CA THR A 125 15.31 10.04 19.02
C THR A 125 15.48 8.53 18.88
N PRO A 126 15.65 7.99 17.66
CA PRO A 126 15.71 6.55 17.45
C PRO A 126 16.97 5.93 18.06
N THR A 127 16.84 4.73 18.60
CA THR A 127 17.99 3.88 18.93
C THR A 127 18.56 3.21 17.68
N LEU A 128 19.82 2.75 17.74
CA LEU A 128 20.41 1.96 16.65
C LEU A 128 19.60 0.70 16.35
N LEU A 129 19.11 0.02 17.40
CA LEU A 129 18.25 -1.17 17.25
C LEU A 129 16.96 -0.84 16.51
N GLN A 130 16.30 0.28 16.84
CA GLN A 130 15.11 0.74 16.11
C GLN A 130 15.40 0.98 14.63
N VAL A 131 16.50 1.68 14.30
CA VAL A 131 16.87 1.91 12.89
C VAL A 131 17.10 0.60 12.16
N VAL A 132 17.87 -0.32 12.76
CA VAL A 132 18.13 -1.65 12.17
C VAL A 132 16.84 -2.43 11.99
N ALA A 133 15.96 -2.46 13.00
CA ALA A 133 14.67 -3.14 12.93
C ALA A 133 13.80 -2.60 11.77
N HIS A 134 13.76 -1.28 11.57
CA HIS A 134 13.03 -0.67 10.46
C HIS A 134 13.64 -1.00 9.09
N LEU A 135 14.98 -1.10 8.98
CA LEU A 135 15.64 -1.53 7.76
C LEU A 135 15.35 -3.00 7.41
N PHE A 136 15.19 -3.86 8.42
CA PHE A 136 14.79 -5.25 8.23
C PHE A 136 13.27 -5.49 8.23
N LEU A 137 12.46 -4.44 8.40
CA LEU A 137 11.00 -4.51 8.48
C LEU A 137 10.50 -5.38 9.65
N LEU A 138 11.21 -5.33 10.78
CA LEU A 138 10.97 -6.12 11.99
C LEU A 138 10.45 -5.29 13.17
N GLN A 139 10.24 -3.97 13.00
CA GLN A 139 9.88 -3.08 14.10
C GLN A 139 8.63 -3.53 14.88
N ASP A 140 7.56 -3.93 14.19
CA ASP A 140 6.30 -4.34 14.84
C ASP A 140 6.43 -5.72 15.51
N VAL A 141 7.29 -6.59 14.98
CA VAL A 141 7.58 -7.92 15.56
C VAL A 141 8.42 -7.80 16.83
N LEU A 142 9.29 -6.80 16.89
CA LEU A 142 10.13 -6.50 18.03
C LEU A 142 9.47 -5.50 19.01
N GLU A 143 8.20 -5.17 18.80
CA GLU A 143 7.43 -4.24 19.63
C GLU A 143 8.11 -2.87 19.79
N LEU A 144 8.74 -2.39 18.71
CA LEU A 144 9.43 -1.10 18.68
C LEU A 144 8.55 -0.03 18.05
N ASP A 145 8.52 1.16 18.66
CA ASP A 145 7.77 2.31 18.14
C ASP A 145 8.15 2.64 16.69
N ALA A 146 7.12 2.90 15.88
CA ALA A 146 7.28 3.30 14.50
C ALA A 146 7.91 4.70 14.39
N LEU A 147 8.95 4.82 13.56
CA LEU A 147 9.63 6.10 13.33
C LEU A 147 8.88 7.04 12.38
N SER A 148 7.89 6.52 11.66
CA SER A 148 7.02 7.31 10.78
C SER A 148 5.68 6.61 10.65
N ALA A 149 4.63 7.39 10.43
CA ALA A 149 3.34 6.81 10.13
C ALA A 149 3.35 6.03 8.81
N GLY A 150 2.59 4.93 8.75
CA GLY A 150 2.46 4.08 7.57
C GLY A 150 3.59 3.06 7.34
N VAL A 151 4.70 3.07 8.09
CA VAL A 151 5.84 2.16 7.85
C VAL A 151 5.49 0.67 7.98
N TRP A 152 4.52 0.34 8.84
CA TRP A 152 3.97 -1.01 9.00
C TRP A 152 3.47 -1.60 7.68
N TYR A 153 2.88 -0.79 6.80
CA TYR A 153 2.34 -1.24 5.51
C TYR A 153 3.45 -1.78 4.61
N VAL A 154 4.66 -1.20 4.67
CA VAL A 154 5.80 -1.67 3.87
C VAL A 154 6.26 -3.06 4.34
N ALA A 155 6.27 -3.29 5.65
CA ALA A 155 6.54 -4.60 6.23
C ALA A 155 5.49 -5.62 5.76
N ILE A 156 4.21 -5.29 5.90
CA ILE A 156 3.09 -6.15 5.48
C ILE A 156 3.11 -6.44 3.97
N ASP A 157 3.34 -5.44 3.11
CA ASP A 157 3.44 -5.64 1.66
C ASP A 157 4.57 -6.60 1.30
N PHE A 158 5.72 -6.49 1.97
CA PHE A 158 6.82 -7.42 1.77
C PHE A 158 6.46 -8.83 2.26
N GLN A 159 5.90 -8.97 3.47
CA GLN A 159 5.46 -10.27 3.99
C GLN A 159 4.41 -10.94 3.09
N LEU A 160 3.43 -10.19 2.57
CA LEU A 160 2.42 -10.70 1.63
C LEU A 160 3.03 -11.20 0.32
N PHE A 161 4.03 -10.48 -0.20
CA PHE A 161 4.76 -10.91 -1.39
C PHE A 161 5.58 -12.18 -1.12
N VAL A 162 6.29 -12.24 0.01
CA VAL A 162 7.01 -13.44 0.46
C VAL A 162 6.06 -14.63 0.54
N MET A 163 4.92 -14.45 1.21
CA MET A 163 3.93 -15.51 1.38
C MET A 163 3.39 -16.01 0.04
N LEU A 164 3.11 -15.14 -0.93
CA LEU A 164 2.70 -15.55 -2.28
C LEU A 164 3.81 -16.35 -2.99
N VAL A 165 5.07 -15.92 -2.90
CA VAL A 165 6.20 -16.66 -3.48
C VAL A 165 6.35 -18.04 -2.84
N LEU A 166 6.17 -18.14 -1.52
CA LEU A 166 6.19 -19.41 -0.80
C LEU A 166 5.03 -20.32 -1.22
N LEU A 167 3.82 -19.80 -1.43
CA LEU A 167 2.69 -20.57 -1.96
C LEU A 167 2.97 -21.09 -3.37
N VAL A 168 3.58 -20.27 -4.24
CA VAL A 168 4.00 -20.69 -5.58
C VAL A 168 5.08 -21.78 -5.52
N ALA A 169 6.04 -21.65 -4.60
CA ALA A 169 7.09 -22.64 -4.37
C ALA A 169 6.54 -23.97 -3.83
N ALA A 170 5.69 -23.91 -2.80
CA ALA A 170 5.08 -25.08 -2.15
C ALA A 170 4.18 -25.88 -3.11
N THR A 171 3.54 -25.21 -4.07
CA THR A 171 2.68 -25.87 -5.06
C THR A 171 3.44 -26.43 -6.25
N ALA A 172 4.76 -26.25 -6.35
CA ALA A 172 5.56 -26.72 -7.49
C ALA A 172 5.35 -28.20 -7.88
N PRO A 173 5.26 -29.17 -6.94
CA PRO A 173 4.99 -30.57 -7.29
C PRO A 173 3.63 -30.77 -7.97
N LEU A 174 2.57 -30.18 -7.41
CA LEU A 174 1.20 -30.25 -7.93
C LEU A 174 1.07 -29.59 -9.31
N ARG A 175 1.85 -28.54 -9.54
CA ARG A 175 1.89 -27.81 -10.82
C ARG A 175 2.49 -28.65 -11.94
N ARG A 176 3.47 -29.50 -11.65
CA ARG A 176 4.03 -30.47 -12.62
C ARG A 176 2.99 -31.51 -13.04
N MET A 177 2.05 -31.87 -12.15
CA MET A 177 0.95 -32.80 -12.45
C MET A 177 -0.19 -32.16 -13.25
N ARG A 178 -0.26 -30.81 -13.32
CA ARG A 178 -1.26 -30.06 -14.09
C ARG A 178 -0.61 -29.09 -15.08
N PRO A 179 0.06 -29.59 -16.13
CA PRO A 179 0.81 -28.74 -17.07
C PRO A 179 -0.08 -27.78 -17.87
N VAL A 180 -1.37 -28.11 -18.05
CA VAL A 180 -2.33 -27.28 -18.81
C VAL A 180 -2.74 -26.00 -18.07
N ASP A 181 -2.83 -26.02 -16.73
CA ASP A 181 -3.10 -24.83 -15.92
C ASP A 181 -2.27 -24.85 -14.63
N PRO A 182 -0.96 -24.53 -14.71
CA PRO A 182 -0.06 -24.55 -13.57
C PRO A 182 -0.39 -23.46 -12.53
N ALA A 183 -1.40 -22.60 -12.76
CA ALA A 183 -1.89 -21.64 -11.78
C ALA A 183 -2.96 -22.25 -10.86
N ALA A 184 -3.67 -23.31 -11.26
CA ALA A 184 -4.78 -23.85 -10.50
C ALA A 184 -4.41 -24.27 -9.06
N PRO A 185 -3.29 -24.98 -8.80
CA PRO A 185 -2.88 -25.31 -7.43
C PRO A 185 -2.56 -24.06 -6.58
N VAL A 186 -1.93 -23.04 -7.18
CA VAL A 186 -1.62 -21.77 -6.51
C VAL A 186 -2.91 -21.05 -6.13
N LEU A 187 -3.87 -20.97 -7.05
CA LEU A 187 -5.15 -20.30 -6.82
C LEU A 187 -6.01 -21.03 -5.78
N LEU A 188 -5.96 -22.36 -5.74
CA LEU A 188 -6.63 -23.14 -4.71
C LEU A 188 -6.03 -22.81 -3.34
N ALA A 189 -4.70 -22.83 -3.21
CA ALA A 189 -4.01 -22.47 -1.97
C ALA A 189 -4.31 -21.02 -1.55
N CYS A 190 -4.29 -20.08 -2.50
CA CYS A 190 -4.69 -18.70 -2.26
C CYS A 190 -6.16 -18.61 -1.83
N GLY A 191 -7.07 -19.36 -2.46
CA GLY A 191 -8.49 -19.39 -2.12
C GLY A 191 -8.74 -19.85 -0.70
N LEU A 192 -8.09 -20.93 -0.27
CA LEU A 192 -8.14 -21.40 1.12
C LEU A 192 -7.64 -20.35 2.10
N LEU A 193 -6.51 -19.71 1.80
CA LEU A 193 -5.94 -18.66 2.66
C LEU A 193 -6.78 -17.38 2.66
N ILE A 194 -7.44 -17.03 1.56
CA ILE A 194 -8.39 -15.92 1.49
C ILE A 194 -9.59 -16.20 2.40
N VAL A 195 -10.17 -17.39 2.31
CA VAL A 195 -11.30 -17.78 3.17
C VAL A 195 -10.87 -17.71 4.64
N MET A 196 -9.77 -18.38 5.00
CA MET A 196 -9.26 -18.39 6.37
C MET A 196 -8.93 -16.99 6.89
N SER A 197 -8.33 -16.15 6.03
CA SER A 197 -8.05 -14.75 6.35
C SER A 197 -9.33 -13.98 6.64
N LEU A 198 -10.30 -14.03 5.72
CA LEU A 198 -11.52 -13.23 5.81
C LEU A 198 -12.47 -13.69 6.93
N THR A 199 -12.58 -14.99 7.20
CA THR A 199 -13.57 -15.52 8.17
C THR A 199 -13.04 -15.67 9.58
N TRP A 200 -11.72 -15.76 9.76
CA TRP A 200 -11.12 -16.03 11.07
C TRP A 200 -9.93 -15.12 11.40
N ILE A 201 -8.82 -15.20 10.66
CA ILE A 201 -7.56 -14.53 11.04
C ILE A 201 -7.72 -13.00 11.10
N ASN A 202 -8.38 -12.40 10.12
CA ASN A 202 -8.58 -10.94 10.04
C ASN A 202 -9.47 -10.38 11.17
N ARG A 203 -10.07 -11.24 12.00
CA ARG A 203 -10.90 -10.84 13.14
C ARG A 203 -10.11 -10.78 14.45
N ASN A 204 -8.90 -11.33 14.46
CA ASN A 204 -8.03 -11.27 15.63
C ASN A 204 -7.04 -10.09 15.48
N PRO A 205 -7.18 -9.01 16.27
CA PRO A 205 -6.29 -7.85 16.18
C PRO A 205 -4.82 -8.19 16.51
N ASP A 206 -4.55 -9.20 17.33
CA ASP A 206 -3.18 -9.63 17.67
C ASP A 206 -2.40 -10.13 16.45
N LEU A 207 -3.12 -10.46 15.37
CA LEU A 207 -2.52 -10.94 14.11
C LEU A 207 -2.28 -9.80 13.11
N GLU A 208 -2.60 -8.54 13.44
CA GLU A 208 -2.48 -7.39 12.53
C GLU A 208 -1.03 -7.03 12.17
N ILE A 209 -0.05 -7.67 12.78
CA ILE A 209 1.38 -7.56 12.42
C ILE A 209 1.82 -8.59 11.36
N TRP A 210 0.94 -9.53 10.99
CA TRP A 210 1.27 -10.66 10.11
C TRP A 210 0.50 -10.66 8.80
N ALA A 211 1.18 -11.01 7.69
CA ALA A 211 0.58 -11.12 6.37
C ALA A 211 -0.73 -11.93 6.26
N PRO A 212 -0.93 -13.07 6.96
CA PRO A 212 -2.20 -13.81 6.91
C PRO A 212 -3.42 -12.98 7.29
N TYR A 213 -3.27 -11.97 8.15
CA TYR A 213 -4.36 -11.06 8.54
C TYR A 213 -4.86 -10.22 7.35
N PHE A 214 -3.95 -9.82 6.46
CA PHE A 214 -4.25 -8.98 5.28
C PHE A 214 -4.42 -9.77 3.99
N PHE A 215 -4.16 -11.09 4.01
CA PHE A 215 -4.18 -11.90 2.81
C PHE A 215 -5.55 -11.97 2.15
N GLY A 216 -6.64 -11.79 2.89
CA GLY A 216 -7.98 -11.67 2.32
C GLY A 216 -8.04 -10.56 1.28
N ALA A 217 -7.69 -9.32 1.65
CA ALA A 217 -7.69 -8.19 0.72
C ALA A 217 -6.67 -8.37 -0.41
N TYR A 218 -5.44 -8.76 -0.09
CA TYR A 218 -4.39 -9.00 -1.08
C TYR A 218 -4.78 -10.10 -2.08
N GLY A 219 -5.32 -11.21 -1.59
CA GLY A 219 -5.76 -12.35 -2.36
C GLY A 219 -6.98 -12.08 -3.24
N LEU A 220 -7.92 -11.21 -2.82
CA LEU A 220 -8.98 -10.73 -3.73
C LEU A 220 -8.39 -10.05 -4.97
N GLY A 221 -7.28 -9.33 -4.82
CA GLY A 221 -6.50 -8.78 -5.95
C GLY A 221 -5.91 -9.86 -6.86
N ILE A 222 -5.37 -10.93 -6.28
CA ILE A 222 -4.85 -12.10 -7.02
C ILE A 222 -5.98 -12.75 -7.86
N LEU A 223 -7.14 -12.98 -7.24
CA LEU A 223 -8.32 -13.53 -7.92
C LEU A 223 -8.82 -12.59 -9.02
N ALA A 224 -8.89 -11.29 -8.73
CA ALA A 224 -9.28 -10.27 -9.71
C ALA A 224 -8.35 -10.28 -10.92
N GLU A 225 -7.04 -10.43 -10.75
CA GLU A 225 -6.10 -10.54 -11.87
C GLU A 225 -6.35 -11.80 -12.69
N ARG A 226 -6.38 -12.96 -12.05
CA ARG A 226 -6.32 -14.23 -12.77
C ARG A 226 -7.66 -14.66 -13.37
N LEU A 227 -8.77 -14.33 -12.72
CA LEU A 227 -10.09 -14.75 -13.18
C LEU A 227 -10.69 -13.78 -14.20
N SER A 228 -10.24 -12.53 -14.23
CA SER A 228 -10.72 -11.54 -15.22
C SER A 228 -10.20 -11.75 -16.64
N THR A 229 -9.20 -12.62 -16.84
CA THR A 229 -8.70 -13.01 -18.19
C THR A 229 -9.49 -14.16 -18.83
N ARG A 230 -10.34 -14.84 -18.07
CA ARG A 230 -11.08 -16.01 -18.55
C ARG A 230 -12.44 -15.59 -19.13
N PRO A 231 -13.07 -16.41 -20.00
CA PRO A 231 -14.41 -16.14 -20.53
C PRO A 231 -15.46 -15.97 -19.41
N HIS A 232 -15.18 -16.45 -18.20
CA HIS A 232 -16.08 -16.43 -17.05
C HIS A 232 -15.86 -15.22 -16.12
N ARG A 233 -15.84 -14.00 -16.66
CA ARG A 233 -15.76 -12.76 -15.86
C ARG A 233 -16.87 -12.66 -14.80
N GLY A 234 -18.06 -13.16 -15.12
CA GLY A 234 -19.19 -13.23 -14.16
C GLY A 234 -18.91 -14.11 -12.95
N LEU A 235 -18.23 -15.25 -13.14
CA LEU A 235 -17.82 -16.13 -12.03
C LEU A 235 -16.82 -15.44 -11.10
N ALA A 236 -15.87 -14.68 -11.66
CA ALA A 236 -14.91 -13.91 -10.87
C ALA A 236 -15.62 -12.88 -9.97
N LEU A 237 -16.57 -12.13 -10.53
CA LEU A 237 -17.38 -11.17 -9.79
C LEU A 237 -18.22 -11.85 -8.72
N ALA A 238 -18.92 -12.94 -9.06
CA ALA A 238 -19.74 -13.70 -8.13
C ALA A 238 -18.92 -14.27 -6.96
N LEU A 239 -17.73 -14.82 -7.23
CA LEU A 239 -16.84 -15.35 -6.20
C LEU A 239 -16.33 -14.25 -5.26
N ILE A 240 -15.84 -13.13 -5.80
CA ILE A 240 -15.36 -12.01 -4.98
C ILE A 240 -16.50 -11.41 -4.16
N ALA A 241 -17.67 -11.23 -4.76
CA ALA A 241 -18.86 -10.77 -4.05
C ALA A 241 -19.26 -11.74 -2.94
N ALA A 242 -19.32 -13.04 -3.21
CA ALA A 242 -19.68 -14.06 -2.21
C ALA A 242 -18.68 -14.09 -1.04
N LEU A 243 -17.37 -14.06 -1.30
CA LEU A 243 -16.34 -14.02 -0.26
C LEU A 243 -16.44 -12.74 0.59
N THR A 244 -16.66 -11.59 -0.06
CA THR A 244 -16.80 -10.30 0.63
C THR A 244 -18.08 -10.27 1.48
N ILE A 245 -19.22 -10.67 0.91
CA ILE A 245 -20.51 -10.71 1.60
C ILE A 245 -20.46 -11.69 2.77
N LEU A 246 -19.93 -12.90 2.57
CA LEU A 246 -19.76 -13.88 3.64
C LEU A 246 -18.95 -13.29 4.80
N ALA A 247 -17.83 -12.64 4.51
CA ALA A 247 -16.99 -12.01 5.51
C ALA A 247 -17.70 -10.90 6.27
N LEU A 248 -18.51 -10.07 5.59
CA LEU A 248 -19.27 -8.97 6.17
C LEU A 248 -20.49 -9.44 6.98
N VAL A 249 -21.11 -10.56 6.59
CA VAL A 249 -22.21 -11.20 7.32
C VAL A 249 -21.71 -11.83 8.61
N ILE A 250 -20.53 -12.46 8.58
CA ILE A 250 -19.89 -12.99 9.81
C ILE A 250 -19.60 -11.84 10.77
N GLU A 251 -18.98 -10.76 10.27
CA GLU A 251 -18.67 -9.58 11.06
C GLU A 251 -18.41 -8.37 10.16
N TRP A 252 -19.18 -7.30 10.37
CA TRP A 252 -19.07 -6.08 9.56
C TRP A 252 -17.72 -5.40 9.75
N ARG A 253 -16.94 -5.32 8.67
CA ARG A 253 -15.60 -4.70 8.65
C ARG A 253 -15.45 -3.82 7.41
N GLY A 254 -15.44 -2.50 7.59
CA GLY A 254 -15.34 -1.54 6.48
C GLY A 254 -14.12 -1.75 5.58
N ARG A 255 -13.00 -2.20 6.15
CA ARG A 255 -11.78 -2.53 5.38
C ARG A 255 -12.00 -3.67 4.37
N VAL A 256 -12.79 -4.69 4.74
CA VAL A 256 -13.15 -5.81 3.86
C VAL A 256 -14.07 -5.34 2.74
N LEU A 257 -15.04 -4.48 3.05
CA LEU A 257 -15.92 -3.88 2.04
C LEU A 257 -15.11 -3.12 0.97
N VAL A 258 -14.21 -2.22 1.39
CA VAL A 258 -13.37 -1.47 0.44
C VAL A 258 -12.48 -2.40 -0.39
N ALA A 259 -11.94 -3.46 0.20
CA ALA A 259 -11.16 -4.46 -0.54
C ALA A 259 -11.99 -5.15 -1.63
N GLY A 260 -13.20 -5.61 -1.29
CA GLY A 260 -14.13 -6.24 -2.24
C GLY A 260 -14.53 -5.29 -3.36
N LEU A 261 -14.93 -4.05 -3.03
CA LEU A 261 -15.29 -3.02 -4.02
C LEU A 261 -14.12 -2.70 -4.95
N THR A 262 -12.91 -2.57 -4.40
CA THR A 262 -11.70 -2.34 -5.20
C THR A 262 -11.47 -3.50 -6.17
N ALA A 263 -11.55 -4.75 -5.70
CA ALA A 263 -11.32 -5.92 -6.54
C ALA A 263 -12.37 -6.04 -7.66
N VAL A 264 -13.64 -5.73 -7.39
CA VAL A 264 -14.71 -5.64 -8.40
C VAL A 264 -14.37 -4.55 -9.43
N LEU A 265 -14.00 -3.35 -8.99
CA LEU A 265 -13.59 -2.26 -9.89
C LEU A 265 -12.41 -2.67 -10.80
N LEU A 266 -11.42 -3.41 -10.29
CA LEU A 266 -10.31 -3.92 -11.10
C LEU A 266 -10.78 -4.92 -12.17
N ILE A 267 -11.73 -5.81 -11.85
CA ILE A 267 -12.30 -6.73 -12.84
C ILE A 267 -13.08 -5.96 -13.91
N LEU A 268 -13.89 -4.99 -13.50
CA LEU A 268 -14.76 -4.19 -14.37
C LEU A 268 -13.96 -3.27 -15.29
N SER A 269 -12.88 -2.68 -14.79
CA SER A 269 -11.98 -1.81 -15.58
C SER A 269 -11.14 -2.58 -16.61
N ARG A 270 -11.01 -3.91 -16.48
CA ARG A 270 -10.29 -4.73 -17.45
C ARG A 270 -11.02 -4.72 -18.80
N GLY A 271 -10.33 -4.25 -19.85
CA GLY A 271 -10.91 -4.07 -21.19
C GLY A 271 -11.46 -2.67 -21.48
N GLY A 272 -11.17 -1.68 -20.64
CA GLY A 272 -11.36 -0.25 -20.96
C GLY A 272 -12.79 0.28 -20.89
N ARG A 273 -13.76 -0.52 -20.41
CA ARG A 273 -15.19 -0.17 -20.48
C ARG A 273 -15.71 0.65 -19.29
N ILE A 274 -15.01 0.63 -18.15
CA ILE A 274 -15.49 1.22 -16.87
C ILE A 274 -14.34 2.01 -16.22
N ALA A 275 -13.81 2.98 -16.97
CA ALA A 275 -12.97 4.02 -16.42
C ALA A 275 -13.62 5.37 -16.78
N PRO A 276 -14.02 6.19 -15.80
CA PRO A 276 -14.54 7.51 -16.10
C PRO A 276 -13.44 8.37 -16.74
N ALA A 277 -13.79 9.28 -17.66
CA ALA A 277 -12.82 10.04 -18.45
C ALA A 277 -11.76 10.78 -17.61
N TRP A 278 -12.11 11.21 -16.38
CA TRP A 278 -11.17 11.88 -15.46
C TRP A 278 -10.04 10.96 -14.96
N ALA A 279 -10.25 9.64 -14.92
CA ALA A 279 -9.24 8.66 -14.51
C ALA A 279 -8.04 8.61 -15.48
N ASP A 280 -8.27 9.01 -16.73
CA ASP A 280 -7.23 9.10 -17.75
C ASP A 280 -6.44 10.41 -17.72
N SER A 281 -6.82 11.37 -16.88
CA SER A 281 -6.15 12.67 -16.82
C SER A 281 -4.66 12.56 -16.44
N PRO A 282 -3.80 13.46 -16.96
CA PRO A 282 -2.38 13.51 -16.59
C PRO A 282 -2.16 13.70 -15.10
N LEU A 283 -3.02 14.47 -14.43
CA LEU A 283 -2.96 14.70 -12.99
C LEU A 283 -3.19 13.42 -12.20
N VAL A 284 -4.24 12.65 -12.53
CA VAL A 284 -4.51 11.37 -11.87
C VAL A 284 -3.39 10.37 -12.12
N SER A 285 -2.86 10.32 -13.36
CA SER A 285 -1.68 9.51 -13.67
C SER A 285 -0.48 9.88 -12.80
N PHE A 286 -0.22 11.18 -12.66
CA PHE A 286 0.87 11.70 -11.85
C PHE A 286 0.71 11.32 -10.38
N LEU A 287 -0.44 11.62 -9.78
CA LEU A 287 -0.74 11.30 -8.37
C LEU A 287 -0.69 9.79 -8.11
N GLY A 288 -1.23 8.99 -9.03
CA GLY A 288 -1.19 7.53 -8.95
C GLY A 288 0.23 6.97 -9.03
N ARG A 289 1.13 7.58 -9.80
CA ARG A 289 2.55 7.17 -9.88
C ARG A 289 3.33 7.47 -8.62
N ILE A 290 3.15 8.66 -8.03
CA ILE A 290 3.89 9.08 -6.83
C ILE A 290 3.29 8.55 -5.53
N SER A 291 2.20 7.78 -5.57
CA SER A 291 1.42 7.41 -4.39
C SER A 291 2.23 6.67 -3.32
N TYR A 292 3.21 5.85 -3.71
CA TYR A 292 4.07 5.14 -2.77
C TYR A 292 5.05 6.10 -2.08
N SER A 293 5.74 6.93 -2.86
CA SER A 293 6.55 8.02 -2.32
C SER A 293 5.75 8.95 -1.40
N LEU A 294 4.50 9.28 -1.74
CA LEU A 294 3.62 10.10 -0.91
C LEU A 294 3.29 9.40 0.41
N PHE A 295 2.93 8.12 0.34
CA PHE A 295 2.69 7.30 1.51
C PHE A 295 3.90 7.25 2.46
N LEU A 296 5.13 7.31 1.95
CA LEU A 296 6.34 7.29 2.77
C LEU A 296 6.71 8.66 3.36
N ILE A 297 6.58 9.75 2.60
CA ILE A 297 7.18 11.05 2.96
C ILE A 297 6.21 12.02 3.63
N HIS A 298 4.91 11.79 3.57
CA HIS A 298 3.92 12.76 4.06
C HIS A 298 4.08 13.04 5.57
N TYR A 299 4.30 12.01 6.38
CA TYR A 299 4.43 12.17 7.84
C TYR A 299 5.58 13.10 8.26
N PRO A 300 6.84 12.95 7.78
CA PRO A 300 7.90 13.91 8.05
C PRO A 300 7.54 15.35 7.66
N VAL A 301 6.86 15.53 6.53
CA VAL A 301 6.43 16.86 6.06
C VAL A 301 5.38 17.44 7.00
N CYS A 302 4.39 16.65 7.40
CA CYS A 302 3.36 17.04 8.37
C CYS A 302 3.97 17.45 9.72
N LEU A 303 4.99 16.74 10.21
CA LEU A 303 5.68 17.09 11.46
C LEU A 303 6.32 18.48 11.40
N VAL A 304 7.08 18.77 10.35
CA VAL A 304 7.78 20.07 10.24
C VAL A 304 6.79 21.20 10.03
N VAL A 305 5.81 21.04 9.13
CA VAL A 305 4.79 22.07 8.90
C VAL A 305 3.96 22.29 10.17
N GLY A 306 3.55 21.22 10.84
CA GLY A 306 2.83 21.28 12.10
C GLY A 306 3.59 22.01 13.19
N ALA A 307 4.88 21.73 13.35
CA ALA A 307 5.73 22.40 14.34
C ALA A 307 5.93 23.89 14.01
N VAL A 308 6.11 24.25 12.74
CA VAL A 308 6.19 25.66 12.29
C VAL A 308 4.91 26.40 12.63
N VAL A 309 3.76 25.84 12.24
CA VAL A 309 2.45 26.48 12.42
C VAL A 309 2.09 26.59 13.90
N ALA A 310 2.31 25.54 14.68
CA ALA A 310 2.06 25.55 16.12
C ALA A 310 2.95 26.56 16.85
N ARG A 311 4.19 26.78 16.40
CA ARG A 311 5.08 27.79 16.98
C ARG A 311 4.64 29.21 16.65
N LEU A 312 4.20 29.46 15.42
CA LEU A 312 3.85 30.81 14.96
C LEU A 312 2.41 31.21 15.34
N TRP A 313 1.49 30.25 15.35
CA TRP A 313 0.05 30.47 15.51
C TRP A 313 -0.63 29.38 16.36
N PRO A 314 -0.21 29.18 17.63
CA PRO A 314 -0.63 28.03 18.46
C PRO A 314 -2.13 27.91 18.73
N GLY A 315 -2.91 28.99 18.60
CA GLY A 315 -4.34 29.01 18.93
C GLY A 315 -5.25 29.56 17.85
N ASN A 316 -4.76 29.73 16.61
CA ASN A 316 -5.58 30.29 15.52
C ASN A 316 -6.09 29.16 14.59
N PRO A 317 -7.39 28.81 14.61
CA PRO A 317 -7.91 27.69 13.81
C PRO A 317 -7.78 27.90 12.31
N ALA A 318 -7.96 29.12 11.80
CA ALA A 318 -7.86 29.39 10.36
C ALA A 318 -6.44 29.19 9.84
N LEU A 319 -5.43 29.64 10.60
CA LEU A 319 -4.02 29.47 10.23
C LEU A 319 -3.55 28.02 10.39
N ASN A 320 -4.09 27.28 11.37
CA ASN A 320 -3.83 25.84 11.49
C ASN A 320 -4.47 25.05 10.35
N ALA A 321 -5.71 25.38 9.94
CA ALA A 321 -6.35 24.77 8.78
C ALA A 321 -5.58 25.08 7.48
N PHE A 322 -5.11 26.31 7.32
CA PHE A 322 -4.21 26.68 6.21
C PHE A 322 -2.89 25.90 6.27
N GLY A 323 -2.32 25.72 7.47
CA GLY A 323 -1.16 24.86 7.70
C GLY A 323 -1.36 23.42 7.24
N MET A 324 -2.53 22.83 7.51
CA MET A 324 -2.88 21.48 7.02
C MET A 324 -2.93 21.42 5.49
N LEU A 325 -3.48 22.46 4.82
CA LEU A 325 -3.47 22.56 3.36
C LEU A 325 -2.03 22.66 2.82
N VAL A 326 -1.18 23.48 3.44
CA VAL A 326 0.24 23.61 3.09
C VAL A 326 0.96 22.28 3.28
N ALA A 327 0.73 21.56 4.39
CA ALA A 327 1.32 20.26 4.66
C ALA A 327 0.92 19.22 3.58
N TRP A 328 -0.35 19.21 3.18
CA TRP A 328 -0.83 18.31 2.13
C TRP A 328 -0.18 18.59 0.77
N LEU A 329 -0.16 19.84 0.32
CA LEU A 329 0.46 20.23 -0.95
C LEU A 329 1.98 20.00 -0.96
N THR A 330 2.64 20.32 0.15
CA THR A 330 4.09 20.11 0.30
C THR A 330 4.43 18.61 0.32
N SER A 331 3.55 17.78 0.89
CA SER A 331 3.72 16.31 0.86
C SER A 331 3.66 15.78 -0.57
N ILE A 332 2.76 16.29 -1.41
CA ILE A 332 2.69 15.94 -2.84
C ILE A 332 3.98 16.35 -3.57
N ALA A 333 4.50 17.56 -3.31
CA ALA A 333 5.75 18.02 -3.90
C ALA A 333 6.96 17.17 -3.46
N ALA A 334 7.07 16.89 -2.16
CA ALA A 334 8.11 16.02 -1.61
C ALA A 334 8.04 14.60 -2.18
N ALA A 335 6.82 14.06 -2.34
CA ALA A 335 6.60 12.76 -2.96
C ALA A 335 7.06 12.72 -4.42
N ALA A 336 6.82 13.79 -5.19
CA ALA A 336 7.28 13.89 -6.56
C ALA A 336 8.82 13.90 -6.66
N LEU A 337 9.50 14.55 -5.71
CA LEU A 337 10.96 14.52 -5.61
C LEU A 337 11.43 13.11 -5.22
N LEU A 338 10.92 12.53 -4.14
CA LEU A 338 11.30 11.18 -3.72
C LEU A 338 11.07 10.15 -4.83
N TYR A 339 9.96 10.27 -5.57
CA TYR A 339 9.65 9.42 -6.71
C TYR A 339 10.73 9.51 -7.79
N ARG A 340 11.09 10.73 -8.20
CA ARG A 340 12.06 10.98 -9.27
C ARG A 340 13.46 10.48 -8.91
N TRP A 341 13.88 10.67 -7.67
CA TRP A 341 15.27 10.45 -7.25
C TRP A 341 15.53 9.09 -6.61
N ALA A 342 14.54 8.47 -5.95
CA ALA A 342 14.72 7.20 -5.24
C ALA A 342 13.86 6.06 -5.81
N GLU A 343 12.59 6.31 -6.13
CA GLU A 343 11.66 5.25 -6.56
C GLU A 343 11.86 4.88 -8.05
N GLN A 344 11.89 5.85 -8.95
CA GLN A 344 12.00 5.63 -10.40
C GLN A 344 13.33 4.94 -10.79
N PRO A 345 14.51 5.36 -10.28
CA PRO A 345 15.77 4.68 -10.58
C PRO A 345 15.81 3.24 -10.06
N ALA A 346 15.12 2.95 -8.95
CA ALA A 346 14.98 1.59 -8.43
C ALA A 346 14.23 0.66 -9.40
N GLY A 347 13.24 1.20 -10.12
CA GLY A 347 12.55 0.48 -11.19
C GLY A 347 13.43 0.23 -12.43
N ALA A 348 14.21 1.23 -12.86
CA ALA A 348 15.00 1.19 -14.09
C ALA A 348 16.29 0.36 -14.00
N MET A 349 16.95 0.32 -12.84
CA MET A 349 18.25 -0.36 -12.67
C MET A 349 18.20 -1.88 -12.95
N ARG A 350 17.01 -2.50 -12.88
CA ARG A 350 16.84 -3.95 -13.16
C ARG A 350 16.36 -4.27 -14.57
N SER A 351 15.66 -3.38 -15.27
CA SER A 351 15.39 -3.59 -16.70
C SER A 351 16.70 -3.59 -17.50
N GLY A 352 17.67 -2.77 -17.10
CA GLY A 352 19.03 -2.78 -17.66
C GLY A 352 19.86 -4.02 -17.28
N SER A 353 19.74 -4.55 -16.05
CA SER A 353 20.55 -5.71 -15.61
C SER A 353 20.05 -7.06 -16.15
N LEU A 354 18.78 -7.13 -16.57
CA LEU A 354 18.24 -8.28 -17.31
C LEU A 354 18.60 -8.22 -18.80
N ALA A 355 18.74 -7.01 -19.37
CA ALA A 355 19.14 -6.82 -20.78
C ALA A 355 20.65 -7.03 -21.03
N THR A 356 21.48 -6.95 -20.00
CA THR A 356 22.93 -7.20 -20.08
C THR A 356 23.33 -8.65 -19.73
N ARG A 357 22.36 -9.50 -19.37
CA ARG A 357 22.55 -10.93 -19.05
C ARG A 357 21.77 -11.87 -19.98
N ALA A 358 21.21 -11.34 -21.06
CA ALA A 358 20.70 -12.08 -22.21
C ALA A 358 21.64 -11.79 -23.38
#